data_AF-A0A261W3I1-F1
#
_entry.id   AF-A0A261W3I1-F1
#
_cell.length_a   1.000
_cell.length_b   1.000
_cell.length_c   1.000
_cell.angle_alpha   90.00
_cell.angle_beta   90.00
_cell.angle_gamma   90.00
#
_symmetry.space_group_name_H-M   'P 1'
#
loop_
_entity.id
_entity.type
_entity.pdbx_description
1 polymer ?
#
loop_
_entity_poly.entity_id
_entity_poly.type
_entity_poly.pdbx_seq_one_letter_code
_entity_poly.pdbx_strand_id
1 'polypeptide(L)'
;MRDLLRADAQAAQAARHPQQAADWLGPPQAGSLRPSLQAGQADQVDVLAIYGVGKSLHAEVSVNGRVARYRAGRAWPLESQLSAEGERYALLSIDTPCVRLRKAGAPLTACLLNQDAIHD
;
A
#
# COMPACT_ATOMS: atom_id res chain seq x y z
N MET A 1 -15.69 -9.03 45.96
CA MET A 1 -15.03 -7.99 45.13
C MET A 1 -13.90 -8.56 44.25
N ARG A 2 -13.15 -9.59 44.71
CA ARG A 2 -12.06 -10.23 43.95
C ARG A 2 -12.54 -11.06 42.74
N ASP A 3 -13.76 -11.59 42.79
CA ASP A 3 -14.39 -12.34 41.69
C ASP A 3 -14.74 -11.48 40.47
N LEU A 4 -15.18 -10.23 40.67
CA LEU A 4 -15.49 -9.32 39.56
C LEU A 4 -14.24 -9.01 38.73
N LEU A 5 -13.09 -8.80 39.37
CA LEU A 5 -11.82 -8.59 38.68
C LEU A 5 -11.38 -9.82 37.85
N ARG A 6 -11.71 -11.03 38.32
CA ARG A 6 -11.34 -12.27 37.64
C ARG A 6 -12.22 -12.52 36.43
N ALA A 7 -13.51 -12.20 36.52
CA ALA A 7 -14.45 -12.30 35.39
C ALA A 7 -14.06 -11.32 34.26
N ASP A 8 -13.67 -10.09 34.61
CA ASP A 8 -13.27 -9.07 33.63
C ASP A 8 -11.97 -9.45 32.90
N ALA A 9 -10.98 -10.00 33.64
CA ALA A 9 -9.74 -10.48 33.07
C ALA A 9 -9.93 -11.66 32.09
N GLN A 10 -10.92 -12.53 32.34
CA GLN A 10 -11.24 -13.63 31.44
C GLN A 10 -11.94 -13.15 30.16
N ALA A 11 -12.83 -12.17 30.26
CA ALA A 11 -13.48 -11.56 29.10
C ALA A 11 -12.49 -10.85 28.18
N ALA A 12 -11.51 -10.13 28.74
CA ALA A 12 -10.48 -9.44 27.98
C ALA A 12 -9.53 -10.40 27.23
N GLN A 13 -9.34 -11.63 27.73
CA GLN A 13 -8.53 -12.65 27.05
C GLN A 13 -9.30 -13.29 25.89
N ALA A 14 -10.61 -13.52 26.04
CA ALA A 14 -11.46 -14.05 24.97
C ALA A 14 -11.58 -13.10 23.77
N ALA A 15 -11.48 -11.78 24.00
CA ALA A 15 -11.52 -10.77 22.94
C ALA A 15 -10.21 -10.65 22.13
N ARG A 16 -9.12 -11.30 22.55
CA ARG A 16 -7.83 -11.28 21.83
C ARG A 16 -7.77 -12.39 20.79
N HIS A 17 -8.64 -12.32 19.78
CA HIS A 17 -8.49 -13.09 18.56
C HIS A 17 -7.85 -12.22 17.48
N PRO A 18 -6.56 -12.40 17.13
CA PRO A 18 -5.94 -11.72 16.00
C PRO A 18 -6.31 -12.46 14.71
N GLN A 19 -7.59 -12.53 14.36
CA GLN A 19 -8.01 -13.18 13.11
C GLN A 19 -8.00 -12.24 11.90
N GLN A 20 -8.04 -10.92 12.12
CA GLN A 20 -8.17 -10.00 10.99
C GLN A 20 -6.87 -9.61 10.30
N ALA A 21 -5.68 -9.90 10.84
CA ALA A 21 -4.43 -9.52 10.17
C ALA A 21 -4.01 -10.49 9.05
N ALA A 22 -4.45 -11.76 9.10
CA ALA A 22 -4.07 -12.77 8.12
C ALA A 22 -4.95 -12.73 6.85
N ASP A 23 -6.21 -12.30 6.96
CA ASP A 23 -7.10 -12.19 5.79
C ASP A 23 -6.67 -11.08 4.80
N TRP A 24 -5.93 -10.05 5.25
CA TRP A 24 -5.35 -9.03 4.36
C TRP A 24 -4.13 -9.53 3.58
N LEU A 25 -3.50 -10.63 4.00
CA LEU A 25 -2.30 -11.19 3.38
C LEU A 25 -2.66 -12.27 2.36
N GLY A 26 -3.79 -12.11 1.65
CA GLY A 26 -4.25 -13.02 0.61
C GLY A 26 -3.10 -13.51 -0.28
N PRO A 27 -3.11 -14.78 -0.72
CA PRO A 27 -1.99 -15.37 -1.44
C PRO A 27 -1.63 -14.50 -2.65
N PRO A 28 -0.35 -14.34 -3.02
CA PRO A 28 0.03 -13.59 -4.21
C PRO A 28 -0.54 -14.30 -5.43
N GLN A 29 -1.74 -13.89 -5.84
CA GLN A 29 -2.33 -14.33 -7.09
C GLN A 29 -1.57 -13.63 -8.20
N ALA A 30 -0.70 -14.39 -8.86
CA ALA A 30 -0.10 -14.05 -10.14
C ALA A 30 -1.22 -14.00 -11.20
N GLY A 31 -2.04 -12.94 -11.16
CA GLY A 31 -3.10 -12.66 -12.12
C GLY A 31 -2.56 -11.82 -13.26
N SER A 32 -2.23 -12.47 -14.37
CA SER A 32 -1.84 -11.83 -15.62
C SER A 32 -3.05 -11.25 -16.33
N LEU A 33 -3.08 -9.94 -16.62
CA LEU A 33 -3.86 -9.38 -17.73
C LEU A 33 -3.06 -8.26 -18.42
N ARG A 34 -2.85 -8.43 -19.73
CA ARG A 34 -2.01 -7.65 -20.66
C ARG A 34 -2.85 -6.54 -21.37
N PRO A 35 -2.34 -5.87 -22.43
CA PRO A 35 -1.58 -4.62 -22.39
C PRO A 35 -2.33 -3.48 -23.14
N SER A 36 -2.12 -2.21 -22.77
CA SER A 36 -2.60 -1.10 -23.60
C SER A 36 -1.48 -0.13 -23.98
N LEU A 37 -1.00 -0.37 -25.22
CA LEU A 37 -0.46 0.54 -26.23
C LEU A 37 0.90 1.21 -25.99
N GLN A 38 1.85 0.74 -26.79
CA GLN A 38 3.24 1.19 -26.89
C GLN A 38 3.36 2.57 -27.53
N ALA A 39 3.91 3.51 -26.77
CA ALA A 39 4.69 4.63 -27.27
C ALA A 39 5.83 4.89 -26.27
N GLY A 40 6.91 4.08 -26.35
CA GLY A 40 7.99 4.04 -25.36
C GLY A 40 7.49 3.56 -24.01
N GLN A 41 7.66 2.27 -23.70
CA GLN A 41 7.05 1.57 -22.56
C GLN A 41 6.92 2.45 -21.30
N ALA A 42 5.71 2.99 -21.08
CA ALA A 42 5.40 3.73 -19.88
C ALA A 42 5.47 2.75 -18.70
N ASP A 43 6.04 3.19 -17.59
CA ASP A 43 6.14 2.35 -16.40
C ASP A 43 4.74 2.01 -15.89
N GLN A 44 4.55 0.74 -15.53
CA GLN A 44 3.35 0.31 -14.84
C GLN A 44 3.48 0.72 -13.37
N VAL A 45 2.58 1.60 -12.91
CA VAL A 45 2.60 2.13 -11.54
C VAL A 45 1.27 1.84 -10.86
N ASP A 46 1.32 0.96 -9.86
CA ASP A 46 0.15 0.50 -9.11
C ASP A 46 0.29 0.87 -7.64
N VAL A 47 -0.78 1.40 -7.04
CA VAL A 47 -0.83 1.60 -5.57
C VAL A 47 -1.34 0.33 -4.93
N LEU A 48 -0.52 -0.28 -4.08
CA LEU A 48 -0.85 -1.52 -3.39
C LEU A 48 -1.60 -1.25 -2.09
N ALA A 49 -1.19 -0.22 -1.35
CA ALA A 49 -1.80 0.14 -0.07
C ALA A 49 -1.56 1.61 0.27
N ILE A 50 -2.50 2.19 1.03
CA ILE A 50 -2.33 3.46 1.75
C ILE A 50 -2.76 3.23 3.19
N TYR A 51 -1.89 3.54 4.15
CA TYR A 51 -2.11 3.25 5.56
C TYR A 51 -1.47 4.26 6.51
N GLY A 52 -1.99 4.36 7.72
CA GLY A 52 -1.45 5.22 8.78
C GLY A 52 -0.49 4.45 9.71
N VAL A 53 0.65 5.06 10.03
CA VAL A 53 1.55 4.60 11.11
C VAL A 53 1.80 5.78 12.06
N GLY A 54 1.30 5.67 13.29
CA GLY A 54 1.30 6.78 14.25
C GLY A 54 0.53 7.98 13.69
N LYS A 55 1.22 9.11 13.51
CA LYS A 55 0.66 10.37 12.96
C LYS A 55 1.07 10.61 11.51
N SER A 56 1.48 9.57 10.78
CA SER A 56 2.02 9.69 9.42
C SER A 56 1.28 8.78 8.45
N LEU A 57 1.03 9.28 7.24
CA LEU A 57 0.44 8.50 6.17
C LEU A 57 1.55 7.88 5.32
N HIS A 58 1.37 6.62 4.96
CA HIS A 58 2.28 5.81 4.17
C HIS A 58 1.56 5.24 2.96
N ALA A 59 2.31 4.96 1.90
CA ALA A 59 1.81 4.26 0.74
C ALA A 59 2.84 3.26 0.23
N GLU A 60 2.37 2.09 -0.20
CA GLU A 60 3.18 1.12 -0.93
C GLU A 60 2.81 1.18 -2.40
N VAL A 61 3.80 1.44 -3.23
CA VAL A 61 3.65 1.62 -4.67
C VAL A 61 4.52 0.59 -5.37
N SER A 62 3.93 -0.16 -6.29
CA SER A 62 4.62 -1.03 -7.23
C SER A 62 4.94 -0.25 -8.49
N VAL A 63 6.20 -0.25 -8.91
CA VAL A 63 6.63 0.27 -10.22
C VAL A 63 7.26 -0.88 -10.97
N ASN A 64 6.69 -1.28 -12.11
CA ASN A 64 7.14 -2.42 -12.91
C ASN A 64 7.35 -3.70 -12.05
N GLY A 65 6.47 -3.91 -11.06
CA GLY A 65 6.52 -5.06 -10.14
C GLY A 65 7.47 -4.91 -8.94
N ARG A 66 8.18 -3.78 -8.80
CA ARG A 66 9.10 -3.51 -7.69
C ARG A 66 8.47 -2.58 -6.69
N VAL A 67 8.47 -2.95 -5.42
CA VAL A 67 7.75 -2.20 -4.39
C VAL A 67 8.66 -1.15 -3.74
N ALA A 68 8.12 0.06 -3.59
CA ALA A 68 8.71 1.13 -2.84
C ALA A 68 7.70 1.65 -1.80
N ARG A 69 8.21 1.90 -0.59
CA ARG A 69 7.42 2.44 0.52
C ARG A 69 7.64 3.93 0.66
N TYR A 70 6.56 4.69 0.55
CA TYR A 70 6.54 6.15 0.67
C TYR A 70 5.91 6.58 2.00
N ARG A 71 6.33 7.76 2.47
CA ARG A 71 5.77 8.43 3.64
C ARG A 71 5.45 9.88 3.30
N ALA A 72 4.25 10.33 3.66
CA ALA A 72 3.83 11.71 3.47
C ALA A 72 4.86 12.72 4.02
N GLY A 73 5.10 13.77 3.24
CA GLY A 73 6.10 14.80 3.55
C GLY A 73 7.55 14.43 3.24
N ARG A 74 7.81 13.23 2.69
CA ARG A 74 9.15 12.83 2.23
C ARG A 74 9.09 12.48 0.74
N ALA A 75 9.91 13.18 -0.05
CA ALA A 75 9.95 12.98 -1.50
C ALA A 75 10.50 11.59 -1.90
N TRP A 76 11.49 11.04 -1.20
CA TRP A 76 12.09 9.75 -1.55
C TRP A 76 11.52 8.60 -0.70
N PRO A 77 11.45 7.38 -1.26
CA PRO A 77 10.94 6.23 -0.52
C PRO A 77 11.81 5.93 0.72
N LEU A 78 11.17 5.43 1.77
CA LEU A 78 11.85 4.95 2.98
C LEU A 78 12.67 3.70 2.70
N GLU A 79 12.06 2.80 1.94
CA GLU A 79 12.62 1.52 1.51
C GLU A 79 12.19 1.35 0.05
N SER A 80 13.12 0.93 -0.79
CA SER A 80 12.87 0.83 -2.22
C SER A 80 13.57 -0.38 -2.77
N GLN A 81 12.78 -1.22 -3.44
CA GLN A 81 13.34 -2.26 -4.30
C GLN A 81 13.73 -1.70 -5.67
N LEU A 82 13.43 -0.44 -6.00
CA LEU A 82 13.79 0.21 -7.28
C LEU A 82 15.31 0.42 -7.39
N SER A 83 15.86 0.23 -8.59
CA SER A 83 17.30 0.36 -8.85
C SER A 83 17.73 1.83 -8.76
N ALA A 84 18.99 2.05 -8.42
CA ALA A 84 19.56 3.40 -8.33
C ALA A 84 19.66 4.12 -9.69
N GLU A 85 19.60 3.38 -10.80
CA GLU A 85 19.69 3.92 -12.16
C GLU A 85 18.32 4.41 -12.64
N GLY A 86 18.13 5.73 -12.66
CA GLY A 86 17.11 6.43 -13.47
C GLY A 86 15.62 6.30 -13.06
N GLU A 87 15.23 5.26 -12.34
CA GLU A 87 13.82 4.94 -12.02
C GLU A 87 13.33 5.57 -10.71
N ARG A 88 13.89 6.73 -10.31
CA ARG A 88 13.53 7.35 -9.03
C ARG A 88 12.26 8.18 -9.16
N TYR A 89 11.16 7.69 -8.59
CA TYR A 89 9.92 8.43 -8.41
C TYR A 89 9.97 9.24 -7.12
N ALA A 90 9.76 10.55 -7.23
CA ALA A 90 9.60 11.41 -6.07
C ALA A 90 8.12 11.51 -5.70
N LEU A 91 7.79 11.30 -4.43
CA LEU A 91 6.46 11.56 -3.88
C LEU A 91 6.17 13.06 -3.86
N LEU A 92 5.03 13.43 -4.42
CA LEU A 92 4.46 14.77 -4.30
C LEU A 92 3.44 14.84 -3.16
N SER A 93 2.47 13.93 -3.15
CA SER A 93 1.43 13.83 -2.12
C SER A 93 0.85 12.42 -2.05
N ILE A 94 0.20 12.12 -0.92
CA ILE A 94 -0.68 10.96 -0.76
C ILE A 94 -2.08 11.54 -0.53
N ASP A 95 -2.94 11.43 -1.54
CA ASP A 95 -4.29 11.97 -1.58
C ASP A 95 -5.27 10.81 -1.70
N THR A 96 -5.66 10.18 -0.58
CA THR A 96 -6.50 8.96 -0.57
C THR A 96 -7.72 9.09 -1.49
N PRO A 97 -7.98 8.13 -2.40
CA PRO A 97 -7.35 6.80 -2.51
C PRO A 97 -6.10 6.74 -3.44
N CYS A 98 -5.51 7.88 -3.78
CA CYS A 98 -4.46 8.02 -4.77
C CYS A 98 -3.12 8.52 -4.22
N VAL A 99 -2.06 8.29 -4.98
CA VAL A 99 -0.70 8.76 -4.73
C VAL A 99 -0.25 9.57 -5.94
N ARG A 100 0.34 10.74 -5.69
CA ARG A 100 0.95 11.57 -6.73
C ARG A 100 2.47 11.46 -6.65
N LEU A 101 3.07 11.10 -7.78
CA LEU A 101 4.50 10.92 -7.96
C LEU A 101 5.02 11.87 -9.05
N ARG A 102 6.34 11.99 -9.15
CA ARG A 102 7.03 12.70 -10.22
C ARG A 102 8.20 11.86 -10.72
N LYS A 103 8.25 11.61 -12.03
CA LYS A 103 9.41 11.01 -12.73
C LYS A 103 9.97 12.01 -13.72
N ALA A 104 11.27 12.31 -13.64
CA ALA A 104 11.96 13.21 -14.59
C ALA A 104 11.23 14.55 -14.85
N GLY A 105 10.54 15.09 -13.85
CA GLY A 105 9.78 16.35 -13.95
C GLY A 105 8.29 16.18 -14.31
N ALA A 106 7.86 15.04 -14.85
CA ALA A 106 6.47 14.78 -15.19
C ALA A 106 5.70 14.23 -13.96
N PRO A 107 4.55 14.83 -13.59
CA PRO A 107 3.68 14.28 -12.55
C PRO A 107 2.94 13.05 -13.05
N LEU A 108 2.74 12.08 -12.16
CA LEU A 108 1.98 10.85 -12.38
C LEU A 108 1.06 10.61 -11.17
N THR A 109 -0.17 10.20 -11.42
CA THR A 109 -1.12 9.82 -10.36
C THR A 109 -1.50 8.35 -10.54
N ALA A 110 -1.41 7.58 -9.46
CA ALA A 110 -1.90 6.20 -9.40
C ALA A 110 -2.87 6.09 -8.22
N CYS A 111 -3.92 5.28 -8.36
CA CYS A 111 -4.96 5.12 -7.33
C CYS A 111 -5.09 3.66 -6.92
N LEU A 112 -5.55 3.43 -5.69
CA LEU A 112 -6.01 2.11 -5.27
C LEU A 112 -7.12 1.68 -6.22
N LEU A 113 -6.96 0.51 -6.84
CA LEU A 113 -8.03 -0.14 -7.56
C LEU A 113 -9.03 -0.66 -6.53
N ASN A 114 -10.30 -0.26 -6.66
CA ASN A 114 -11.35 -0.75 -5.76
C ASN A 114 -11.56 -2.25 -6.03
N GLN A 115 -11.19 -3.11 -5.07
CA GLN A 115 -11.25 -4.57 -5.23
C GLN A 115 -12.67 -5.16 -5.13
N ASP A 116 -13.69 -4.32 -4.91
CA ASP A 116 -15.11 -4.73 -4.75
C ASP A 116 -15.80 -5.23 -6.04
N ALA A 117 -15.12 -5.25 -7.18
CA ALA A 117 -15.74 -5.64 -8.46
C ALA A 117 -15.74 -7.16 -8.75
N ILE A 118 -15.28 -8.00 -7.81
CA ILE A 118 -15.14 -9.46 -8.03
C ILE A 118 -15.76 -10.23 -6.86
N HIS A 119 -17.06 -10.03 -6.62
CA HIS A 119 -17.93 -10.97 -5.93
C HIS A 119 -19.33 -10.84 -6.58
N ASP A 120 -19.55 -11.57 -7.67
CA ASP A 120 -20.89 -11.93 -8.18
C ASP A 120 -21.07 -13.44 -7.97
#